data_AF-A0A961GY59-F1
#
_entry.id   AF-A0A961GY59-F1
#
_cell.length_a   1.000
_cell.length_b   1.000
_cell.length_c   1.000
_cell.angle_alpha   90.00
_cell.angle_beta   90.00
_cell.angle_gamma   90.00
#
_symmetry.space_group_name_H-M   'P 1'
#
loop_
_entity.id
_entity.type
_entity.pdbx_description
1 polymer ?
#
loop_
_entity_poly.entity_id
_entity_poly.type
_entity_poly.pdbx_seq_one_letter_code
_entity_poly.pdbx_strand_id
1 'polypeptide(L)' 'PPVQLPPLKYVAWSNHLSAGANSIKIEMEKRAREGDPPTTALRADWRERLEDMVWATINSPEFVHLP' A
#
# COMPACT_ATOMS: atom_id res chain seq x y z
N PRO A 1 3.62 19.58 -0.04
CA PRO A 1 4.07 18.62 -1.08
C PRO A 1 4.66 17.36 -0.44
N PRO A 2 4.36 16.16 -0.97
CA PRO A 2 4.96 14.92 -0.46
C PRO A 2 6.49 14.99 -0.60
N VAL A 3 7.21 14.49 0.41
CA VAL A 3 8.67 14.38 0.35
C VAL A 3 9.00 13.31 -0.69
N GLN A 4 9.59 13.72 -1.81
CA GLN A 4 10.09 12.75 -2.80
C GLN A 4 11.37 12.10 -2.27
N LEU A 5 11.24 10.84 -1.87
CA LEU A 5 12.40 10.02 -1.52
C LEU A 5 13.17 9.63 -2.79
N PRO A 6 14.51 9.54 -2.72
CA PRO A 6 15.30 9.09 -3.86
C PRO A 6 14.92 7.66 -4.25
N PRO A 7 14.93 7.32 -5.56
CA PRO A 7 14.57 5.99 -6.02
C PRO A 7 15.52 4.94 -5.44
N LEU A 8 14.95 3.80 -5.04
CA LEU A 8 15.74 2.66 -4.61
C LEU A 8 16.30 1.91 -5.81
N LYS A 9 17.46 1.28 -5.61
CA LYS A 9 18.07 0.42 -6.65
C LYS A 9 17.18 -0.78 -6.94
N TYR A 10 17.26 -1.29 -8.16
CA TYR A 10 16.41 -2.39 -8.61
C TYR A 10 16.78 -3.72 -7.94
N VAL A 11 15.77 -4.47 -7.53
CA VAL A 11 15.91 -5.83 -6.99
C VAL A 11 15.16 -6.78 -7.92
N ALA A 12 15.84 -7.85 -8.34
CA ALA A 12 15.37 -8.82 -9.32
C ALA A 12 15.70 -10.25 -8.87
N TRP A 13 15.15 -11.24 -9.57
CA TRP A 13 15.49 -12.64 -9.32
C TRP A 13 16.99 -12.93 -9.41
N SER A 14 17.68 -12.28 -10.35
CA SER A 14 19.13 -12.44 -10.55
C SER A 14 19.99 -11.97 -9.36
N ASN A 15 19.47 -11.12 -8.46
CA ASN A 15 20.22 -10.61 -7.31
C ASN A 15 19.55 -10.87 -5.95
N HIS A 16 18.49 -11.68 -5.88
CA HIS A 16 17.64 -11.79 -4.70
C HIS A 16 18.34 -12.38 -3.45
N LEU A 17 19.47 -13.10 -3.61
CA LEU A 17 20.29 -13.62 -2.51
C LEU A 17 21.46 -12.71 -2.11
N SER A 18 21.57 -11.53 -2.72
CA SER A 18 22.60 -10.55 -2.34
C SER A 18 22.21 -9.83 -1.05
N ALA A 19 23.18 -9.67 -0.14
CA ALA A 19 22.99 -8.85 1.06
C ALA A 19 22.55 -7.41 0.70
N GLY A 20 23.08 -6.84 -0.38
CA GLY A 20 22.68 -5.51 -0.86
C GLY A 20 21.22 -5.46 -1.32
N ALA A 21 20.73 -6.51 -1.98
CA ALA A 21 19.32 -6.61 -2.37
C ALA A 21 18.39 -6.74 -1.15
N ASN A 22 18.82 -7.47 -0.12
CA ASN A 22 18.08 -7.58 1.13
C ASN A 22 17.94 -6.21 1.83
N SER A 23 19.02 -5.45 1.96
CA SER A 23 18.97 -4.10 2.54
C SER A 23 18.00 -3.17 1.80
N ILE A 24 17.96 -3.27 0.46
CA ILE A 24 17.01 -2.50 -0.35
C ILE A 24 15.57 -2.95 -0.07
N LYS A 25 15.30 -4.26 0.04
CA LYS A 25 13.95 -4.78 0.31
C LYS A 25 13.42 -4.35 1.69
N ILE A 26 14.27 -4.32 2.70
CA ILE A 26 13.91 -3.81 4.04
C ILE A 26 13.53 -2.32 3.96
N GLU A 27 14.31 -1.52 3.22
CA GLU A 27 13.99 -0.10 3.04
C GLU A 27 12.72 0.11 2.18
N MET A 28 12.49 -0.71 1.15
CA MET A 28 11.23 -0.70 0.39
C MET A 28 10.03 -0.97 1.30
N GLU A 29 10.14 -1.96 2.18
CA GLU A 29 9.09 -2.32 3.13
C GLU A 29 8.81 -1.16 4.10
N LYS A 30 9.87 -0.55 4.66
CA LYS A 30 9.73 0.61 5.54
C LYS A 30 8.96 1.75 4.86
N ARG A 31 9.32 2.11 3.63
CA ARG A 31 8.62 3.15 2.84
C ARG A 31 7.18 2.77 2.52
N ALA A 32 6.93 1.51 2.19
CA ALA A 32 5.58 1.02 1.93
C ALA A 32 4.67 1.14 3.16
N ARG A 33 5.21 0.93 4.38
CA ARG A 33 4.47 1.13 5.63
C ARG A 33 4.17 2.59 5.93
N GLU A 34 5.05 3.52 5.53
CA GLU A 34 4.79 4.97 5.62
C GLU A 34 3.64 5.38 4.68
N GLY A 35 3.47 4.66 3.57
CA GLY A 35 2.39 4.84 2.61
C GLY A 35 2.61 6.03 1.67
N ASP A 36 1.88 6.02 0.58
CA ASP A 36 1.83 7.16 -0.32
C ASP A 36 1.01 8.30 0.29
N PRO A 37 1.29 9.56 -0.07
CA PRO A 37 0.42 10.68 0.28
C PRO A 37 -1.01 10.45 -0.25
N PRO A 38 -2.04 10.98 0.44
CA PRO A 38 -3.40 10.92 -0.05
C PRO A 38 -3.52 11.48 -1.48
N THR A 39 -4.32 10.81 -2.32
CA THR A 39 -4.58 11.27 -3.68
C THR A 39 -5.25 12.65 -3.68
N THR A 40 -4.82 13.53 -4.59
CA THR A 40 -5.45 14.83 -4.79
C THR A 40 -6.66 14.77 -5.71
N ALA A 41 -6.92 13.62 -6.34
CA ALA A 41 -8.03 13.42 -7.26
C ALA A 41 -9.39 13.27 -6.55
N LEU A 42 -9.39 12.95 -5.25
CA LEU A 42 -10.61 12.70 -4.47
C LEU A 42 -10.74 13.71 -3.34
N ARG A 43 -11.97 14.17 -3.10
CA ARG A 43 -12.29 14.94 -1.90
C ARG A 43 -12.38 13.98 -0.70
N ALA A 44 -11.88 14.41 0.45
CA ALA A 44 -11.77 13.55 1.64
C ALA A 44 -13.14 12.98 2.09
N ASP A 45 -14.19 13.80 2.06
CA ASP A 45 -15.56 13.42 2.41
C ASP A 45 -16.15 12.38 1.47
N TRP A 46 -15.79 12.44 0.18
CA TRP A 46 -16.25 11.46 -0.80
C TRP A 46 -15.53 10.12 -0.62
N ARG A 47 -14.21 10.17 -0.38
CA ARG A 47 -13.39 8.97 -0.13
C ARG A 47 -13.91 8.20 1.09
N GLU A 48 -14.16 8.90 2.19
CA GLU A 48 -14.66 8.30 3.44
C GLU A 48 -16.00 7.57 3.24
N ARG A 49 -16.97 8.22 2.58
CA ARG A 49 -18.28 7.60 2.28
C ARG A 49 -18.17 6.37 1.37
N LEU A 50 -17.27 6.39 0.40
CA LEU A 50 -17.02 5.24 -0.46
C LEU A 50 -16.41 4.10 0.36
N GLU A 51 -15.40 4.38 1.18
CA GLU A 51 -14.75 3.40 2.05
C GLU A 51 -15.76 2.77 3.02
N ASP A 52 -16.63 3.56 3.65
CA ASP A 52 -17.70 3.08 4.52
C ASP A 52 -18.66 2.13 3.78
N MET A 53 -19.08 2.49 2.57
CA MET A 53 -19.96 1.66 1.75
C MET A 53 -19.28 0.34 1.35
N VAL A 54 -18.00 0.39 0.95
CA VAL A 54 -17.23 -0.81 0.59
C VAL A 54 -17.07 -1.70 1.82
N TRP A 55 -16.67 -1.13 2.95
CA TRP A 55 -16.50 -1.86 4.21
C TRP A 55 -17.80 -2.54 4.65
N ALA A 56 -18.93 -1.83 4.61
CA ALA A 56 -20.23 -2.38 4.94
C ALA A 56 -20.62 -3.53 3.99
N THR A 57 -20.36 -3.38 2.69
CA THR A 57 -20.70 -4.39 1.67
C THR A 57 -19.91 -5.67 1.87
N ILE A 58 -18.58 -5.58 1.99
CA ILE A 58 -17.72 -6.78 2.08
C ILE A 58 -17.87 -7.51 3.42
N ASN A 59 -18.29 -6.81 4.48
CA ASN A 59 -18.56 -7.41 5.78
C ASN A 59 -20.05 -7.73 6.00
N SER A 60 -20.88 -7.56 4.97
CA SER A 60 -22.30 -7.89 5.06
C SER A 60 -22.52 -9.41 5.15
N PRO A 61 -23.56 -9.90 5.86
CA PRO A 61 -23.84 -11.33 5.98
C PRO A 61 -23.98 -12.05 4.63
N GLU A 62 -24.40 -11.34 3.59
CA GLU A 62 -24.54 -11.83 2.22
C GLU A 62 -23.20 -12.24 1.60
N PHE A 63 -22.08 -11.68 2.09
CA PHE A 63 -20.72 -12.03 1.68
C PHE A 63 -19.98 -12.91 2.70
N VAL A 64 -20.57 -13.17 3.87
CA VAL A 64 -19.99 -14.04 4.89
C VAL A 64 -20.43 -15.49 4.63
N HIS A 65 -19.51 -16.32 4.15
CA HIS A 65 -19.74 -17.76 4.08
C HIS A 65 -19.61 -18.39 5.46
N LEU A 66 -20.72 -18.91 5.99
CA LEU A 66 -20.73 -19.74 7.20
C LEU A 66 -20.59 -21.23 6.79
N PRO A 67 -19.69 -21.99 7.43
CA PRO A 67 -19.45 -23.41 7.14
C PRO A 67 -20.61 -24.32 7.54
#